data_AF-A0A2D5T1B5-F1
#
_entry.id   AF-A0A2D5T1B5-F1
#
_cell.length_a   1.000
_cell.length_b   1.000
_cell.length_c   1.000
_cell.angle_alpha   90.00
_cell.angle_beta   90.00
_cell.angle_gamma   90.00
#
_symmetry.space_group_name_H-M   'P 1'
#
loop_
_entity.id
_entity.type
_entity.pdbx_description
1 polymer ?
#
loop_
_entity_poly.entity_id
_entity_poly.type
_entity_poly.pdbx_seq_one_letter_code
_entity_poly.pdbx_strand_id
1 'polypeptide(L)' 'MAFYFGEIGFEAEGEFSSQSDAERAAVDHSVAMADSAIAVWDDHDDVLSVVIEGKIFDKRQ' A
#
# COMPACT_ATOMS: atom_id res chain seq x y z
N MET A 1 2.69 -14.05 -7.47
CA MET A 1 2.33 -13.29 -6.27
C MET A 1 2.09 -11.87 -6.74
N ALA A 2 0.83 -11.45 -6.71
CA ALA A 2 0.44 -10.10 -7.01
C ALA A 2 0.48 -9.27 -5.71
N PHE A 3 0.64 -7.97 -5.86
CA PHE A 3 0.63 -7.00 -4.77
C PHE A 3 -0.35 -5.89 -5.11
N TYR A 4 -0.99 -5.37 -4.09
CA TYR A 4 -2.03 -4.37 -4.25
C TYR A 4 -1.76 -3.22 -3.30
N PHE A 5 -2.21 -2.01 -3.67
CA PHE A 5 -2.36 -0.94 -2.70
C PHE A 5 -3.77 -0.37 -2.76
N GLY A 6 -4.22 0.19 -1.65
CA GLY A 6 -5.45 0.96 -1.59
C GLY A 6 -5.66 1.57 -0.21
N GLU A 7 -6.58 2.53 -0.13
CA GLU A 7 -6.99 3.11 1.14
C GLU A 7 -7.65 2.04 2.03
N ILE A 8 -7.27 2.03 3.31
CA ILE A 8 -7.84 1.08 4.28
C ILE A 8 -9.34 1.31 4.39
N GLY A 9 -10.13 0.28 4.07
CA GLY A 9 -11.60 0.34 4.08
C GLY A 9 -12.24 0.59 2.71
N PHE A 10 -11.44 0.68 1.64
CA PHE A 10 -11.88 0.84 0.26
C PHE A 10 -11.32 -0.28 -0.64
N GLU A 11 -11.73 -0.28 -1.92
CA GLU A 11 -11.25 -1.24 -2.91
C GLU A 11 -9.79 -0.98 -3.30
N ALA A 12 -9.10 -2.01 -3.79
CA ALA A 12 -7.74 -1.90 -4.31
C ALA A 12 -7.68 -0.91 -5.48
N GLU A 13 -6.72 0.00 -5.46
CA GLU A 13 -6.52 0.99 -6.52
C GLU A 13 -5.62 0.49 -7.66
N GLY A 14 -4.78 -0.51 -7.39
CA GLY A 14 -3.89 -1.07 -8.40
C GLY A 14 -3.33 -2.43 -8.05
N GLU A 15 -2.95 -3.18 -9.09
CA GLU A 15 -2.26 -4.47 -9.02
C GLU A 15 -0.85 -4.35 -9.57
N PHE A 16 0.12 -4.95 -8.87
CA PHE A 16 1.54 -4.88 -9.15
C PHE A 16 2.18 -6.26 -9.10
N SER A 17 3.22 -6.45 -9.91
CA SER A 17 4.03 -7.68 -9.91
C SER A 17 5.16 -7.68 -8.88
N SER A 18 5.38 -6.56 -8.20
CA SER A 18 6.41 -6.37 -7.18
C SER A 18 5.87 -5.60 -5.97
N GLN A 19 6.23 -6.04 -4.76
CA GLN A 19 5.93 -5.32 -3.53
C GLN A 19 6.52 -3.91 -3.55
N SER A 20 7.76 -3.76 -4.02
CA SER A 20 8.43 -2.44 -4.06
C SER A 20 7.69 -1.43 -4.92
N ASP A 21 7.05 -1.90 -5.98
CA ASP A 21 6.31 -1.04 -6.90
C ASP A 21 4.96 -0.63 -6.29
N ALA A 22 4.28 -1.58 -5.62
CA ALA A 22 3.07 -1.30 -4.84
C ALA A 22 3.35 -0.31 -3.70
N GLU A 23 4.45 -0.48 -2.96
CA GLU A 23 4.87 0.43 -1.89
C GLU A 23 5.21 1.82 -2.40
N ARG A 24 5.90 1.92 -3.55
CA ARG A 24 6.19 3.21 -4.17
C ARG A 24 4.89 3.92 -4.59
N ALA A 25 3.97 3.19 -5.22
CA ALA A 25 2.67 3.75 -5.60
C ALA A 25 1.86 4.19 -4.38
N ALA A 26 1.87 3.41 -3.29
CA ALA A 26 1.22 3.76 -2.02
C ALA A 26 1.83 5.02 -1.39
N VAL A 27 3.15 5.21 -1.45
CA VAL A 27 3.83 6.44 -1.01
C VAL A 27 3.38 7.63 -1.84
N ASP A 28 3.46 7.54 -3.16
CA ASP A 28 3.06 8.63 -4.06
C ASP A 28 1.58 9.00 -3.84
N HIS A 29 0.71 8.00 -3.65
CA HIS A 29 -0.71 8.19 -3.35
C HIS A 29 -0.92 8.85 -1.98
N SER A 30 -0.27 8.36 -0.92
CA SER A 30 -0.41 8.90 0.44
C SER A 30 0.00 10.38 0.53
N VAL A 31 1.01 10.81 -0.25
CA VAL A 31 1.44 12.20 -0.34
C VAL A 31 0.41 13.06 -1.08
N ALA A 32 -0.24 12.51 -2.11
CA ALA A 32 -1.28 13.22 -2.87
C ALA A 32 -2.58 13.43 -2.07
N MET A 33 -2.95 12.46 -1.22
CA MET A 33 -4.17 12.52 -0.39
C MET A 33 -3.96 13.20 0.98
N ALA A 34 -2.72 13.52 1.34
CA ALA A 34 -2.28 14.26 2.54
C ALA A 34 -2.64 13.68 3.93
N ASP A 35 -3.66 12.81 4.06
CA ASP A 35 -4.09 12.22 5.34
C ASP A 35 -4.56 10.74 5.22
N SER A 36 -4.58 10.14 4.02
CA SER A 36 -5.05 8.76 3.85
C SER A 36 -3.98 7.72 4.20
N ALA A 37 -4.36 6.74 5.02
CA ALA A 37 -3.54 5.56 5.29
C ALA A 37 -3.75 4.52 4.18
N ILE A 38 -2.67 4.21 3.47
CA ILE A 38 -2.69 3.32 2.31
C ILE A 38 -2.07 1.98 2.71
N ALA A 39 -2.83 0.89 2.64
CA ALA A 39 -2.29 -0.43 2.89
C ALA A 39 -1.73 -1.03 1.60
N VAL A 40 -0.69 -1.85 1.76
CA VAL A 40 -0.15 -2.74 0.74
C VAL A 40 -0.42 -4.17 1.18
N TRP A 41 -1.06 -4.96 0.34
CA TRP A 41 -1.38 -6.37 0.61
C TRP A 41 -0.96 -7.28 -0.55
N ASP A 42 -0.84 -8.58 -0.28
CA ASP A 42 -0.61 -9.59 -1.31
C ASP A 42 -1.92 -10.21 -1.84
N ASP A 43 -1.80 -11.19 -2.73
CA ASP A 43 -2.92 -11.93 -3.32
C ASP A 43 -3.69 -12.82 -2.33
N HIS A 44 -3.27 -12.87 -1.06
CA HIS A 44 -3.93 -13.59 0.03
C HIS A 44 -4.66 -12.62 0.98
N ASP A 45 -4.78 -11.34 0.61
CA ASP A 45 -5.31 -10.25 1.43
C ASP A 45 -4.51 -10.00 2.72
N ASP A 46 -3.26 -10.46 2.78
CA ASP A 46 -2.39 -10.21 3.93
C ASP A 46 -1.75 -8.81 3.81
N VAL A 47 -2.07 -7.93 4.76
CA VAL A 47 -1.42 -6.61 4.86
C VAL A 47 0.06 -6.77 5.19
N LEU A 48 0.92 -6.32 4.28
CA LEU A 48 2.37 -6.38 4.39
C LEU A 48 2.94 -5.09 4.99
N SER A 49 2.45 -3.94 4.53
CA SER A 49 2.87 -2.63 5.01
C SER A 49 1.73 -1.62 4.92
N VAL A 50 1.83 -0.54 5.69
CA VAL A 50 0.92 0.59 5.66
C VAL A 50 1.73 1.86 5.43
N VAL A 51 1.24 2.75 4.59
CA VAL A 51 1.88 4.01 4.25
C VAL A 51 1.03 5.17 4.75
N ILE A 52 1.64 6.04 5.54
CA ILE A 52 0.99 7.21 6.15
C ILE A 52 1.92 8.40 5.96
N GLU A 53 1.42 9.49 5.37
CA GLU A 53 2.22 10.71 5.09
C GLU A 53 3.54 10.41 4.36
N GLY A 54 3.52 9.49 3.39
CA GLY A 54 4.70 9.07 2.62
C GLY A 54 5.71 8.19 3.39
N LYS A 55 5.40 7.77 4.62
CA LYS A 55 6.25 6.89 5.43
C LYS A 55 5.70 5.47 5.45
N ILE A 56 6.56 4.50 5.21
CA ILE A 56 6.22 3.07 5.20
C ILE A 56 6.37 2.49 6.61
N PHE A 57 5.33 1.77 7.05
CA PHE A 57 5.28 0.98 8.28
C PHE A 57 5.11 -0.48 7.88
N ASP A 58 6.20 -1.25 7.95
CA ASP A 58 6.24 -2.65 7.55
C ASP A 58 5.87 -3.57 8.72
N LYS A 59 4.93 -4.50 8.52
CA LYS A 59 4.48 -5.47 9.54
C LYS A 59 5.56 -6.49 9.92
N ARG A 60 6.58 -6.65 9.08
CA ARG A 60 7.64 -7.67 9.22
C ARG A 60 8.82 -7.19 10.07
N GLN A 61 8.85 -5.92 10.48
CA GLN A 61 9.95 -5.31 11.24
C GLN A 61 9.61 -5.08 12.71
#